data_AF-A0A6C7H2Z5-F1
#
_entry.id   AF-A0A6C7H2Z5-F1
#
_cell.length_a   1.000
_cell.length_b   1.000
_cell.length_c   1.000
_cell.angle_alpha   90.00
_cell.angle_beta   90.00
_cell.angle_gamma   90.00
#
_symmetry.space_group_name_H-M   'P 1'
#
loop_
_entity.id
_entity.type
_entity.pdbx_description
1 polymer ?
#
loop_
_entity_poly.entity_id
_entity_poly.type
_entity_poly.pdbx_seq_one_letter_code
_entity_poly.pdbx_strand_id
1 'polypeptide(L)' 'MDSEEPPNVRVACSGDIDEVVRLMHDAAAWMSAKGTPAWDVARIDRTFAGPSS' A
#
# COMPACT_ATOMS: atom_id res chain seq x y z
N MET A 1 22.02 19.87 -4.13
CA MET A 1 21.34 18.77 -3.43
C MET A 1 20.00 19.33 -3.03
N ASP A 2 18.93 18.87 -3.68
CA ASP A 2 17.58 19.11 -3.18
C ASP A 2 17.47 18.24 -1.92
N SER A 3 17.57 18.87 -0.76
CA SER A 3 17.45 18.15 0.51
C SER A 3 15.96 18.03 0.81
N GLU A 4 15.30 17.02 0.22
CA GLU A 4 13.95 16.65 0.66
C GLU A 4 14.00 16.31 2.16
N GLU A 5 13.15 16.96 2.93
CA GLU A 5 12.95 16.64 4.34
C GLU A 5 12.48 15.18 4.45
N PRO A 6 13.03 14.37 5.36
CA PRO A 6 12.59 12.99 5.49
C PRO A 6 11.10 12.93 5.85
N PRO A 7 10.34 11.98 5.27
CA PRO A 7 8.91 11.88 5.53
C PRO A 7 8.64 11.66 7.03
N ASN A 8 7.66 12.37 7.57
CA ASN A 8 7.21 12.22 8.96
C ASN A 8 6.45 10.89 9.14
N VAL A 9 7.21 9.80 9.37
CA VAL A 9 6.66 8.47 9.61
C VAL A 9 6.27 8.33 11.07
N ARG A 10 5.00 7.94 11.31
CA ARG A 10 4.45 7.68 12.64
C ARG A 10 3.52 6.45 12.58
N VAL A 11 3.40 5.77 13.71
CA VAL A 11 2.46 4.64 13.84
C VAL A 11 1.05 5.19 13.97
N ALA A 12 0.13 4.65 13.17
CA ALA A 12 -1.29 5.00 13.24
C ALA A 12 -1.92 4.47 14.54
N CYS A 13 -2.71 5.30 15.19
CA CYS A 13 -3.51 4.98 16.36
C CYS A 13 -4.97 4.71 15.96
N SER A 14 -5.80 4.31 16.93
CA SER A 14 -7.22 4.02 16.68
C SER A 14 -8.00 5.21 16.10
N GLY A 15 -7.59 6.44 16.41
CA GLY A 15 -8.20 7.66 15.84
C GLY A 15 -7.88 7.88 14.36
N ASP A 16 -6.87 7.21 13.81
CA ASP A 16 -6.43 7.39 12.42
C ASP A 16 -7.07 6.36 11.47
N ILE A 17 -7.85 5.41 11.99
CA ILE A 17 -8.37 4.26 11.21
C ILE A 17 -9.23 4.74 10.04
N ASP A 18 -10.18 5.64 10.28
CA ASP A 18 -11.08 6.13 9.22
C ASP A 18 -10.31 6.84 8.11
N GLU A 19 -9.27 7.59 8.47
CA GLU A 19 -8.41 8.29 7.52
C GLU A 19 -7.55 7.31 6.71
N VAL A 20 -6.99 6.29 7.36
CA VAL A 20 -6.23 5.22 6.69
C VAL A 20 -7.12 4.42 5.74
N VAL A 21 -8.33 4.07 6.15
CA VAL A 21 -9.29 3.35 5.31
C VAL A 21 -9.67 4.17 4.09
N ARG A 22 -9.95 5.47 4.28
CA ARG A 22 -10.24 6.37 3.16
C ARG A 22 -9.05 6.47 2.20
N LEU A 23 -7.82 6.59 2.72
CA LEU A 23 -6.61 6.65 1.90
C LEU A 23 -6.41 5.38 1.06
N MET A 24 -6.63 4.20 1.66
CA MET A 24 -6.53 2.92 0.94
C MET A 24 -7.59 2.82 -0.16
N HIS A 25 -8.81 3.30 0.10
CA HIS A 25 -9.87 3.32 -0.91
C HIS A 25 -9.55 4.27 -2.06
N ASP A 26 -9.05 5.46 -1.77
CA ASP A 26 -8.62 6.45 -2.77
C ASP A 26 -7.46 5.90 -3.62
N ALA A 27 -6.49 5.24 -3.00
CA ALA A 27 -5.38 4.59 -3.69
C ALA A 27 -5.85 3.46 -4.62
N ALA A 28 -6.77 2.61 -4.14
CA ALA A 28 -7.35 1.55 -4.95
C ALA A 28 -8.13 2.10 -6.16
N ALA A 29 -8.91 3.17 -5.96
CA ALA A 29 -9.62 3.85 -7.04
C ALA A 29 -8.65 4.46 -8.06
N TRP A 30 -7.56 5.09 -7.60
CA TRP A 30 -6.53 5.64 -8.48
C TRP A 30 -5.82 4.55 -9.29
N MET A 31 -5.43 3.44 -8.67
CA MET A 31 -4.80 2.30 -9.35
C MET A 31 -5.75 1.67 -10.38
N SER A 32 -7.02 1.52 -10.02
CA SER A 32 -8.06 1.02 -10.92
C SER A 32 -8.24 1.95 -12.14
N ALA A 33 -8.26 3.27 -11.93
CA ALA A 33 -8.36 4.26 -13.00
C ALA A 33 -7.13 4.30 -13.92
N LYS A 34 -5.94 3.94 -13.40
CA LYS A 34 -4.70 3.83 -14.19
C LYS A 34 -4.60 2.51 -14.97
N GLY A 35 -5.58 1.63 -14.85
CA GLY A 35 -5.62 0.35 -15.56
C GLY A 35 -4.69 -0.71 -14.97
N THR A 36 -4.18 -0.51 -13.74
CA THR A 36 -3.45 -1.56 -13.01
C THR A 36 -4.47 -2.46 -12.33
N PRO A 37 -4.64 -3.71 -12.76
CA PRO A 37 -5.68 -4.54 -12.20
C PRO A 37 -5.25 -5.10 -10.84
N ALA A 38 -6.19 -5.12 -9.88
CA ALA A 38 -5.95 -5.48 -8.48
C ALA A 38 -5.35 -6.89 -8.25
N TRP A 39 -5.37 -7.77 -9.27
CA TRP A 39 -4.82 -9.12 -9.19
C TRP A 39 -3.28 -9.18 -9.28
N ASP A 40 -2.59 -8.12 -9.71
CA ASP A 40 -1.12 -8.09 -9.74
C ASP A 40 -0.52 -8.03 -8.31
N VAL A 41 -1.28 -7.57 -7.32
CA VAL A 41 -0.88 -7.53 -5.90
C VAL A 41 -0.84 -8.94 -5.29
N ALA A 42 -1.77 -9.81 -5.68
CA ALA A 42 -1.87 -11.18 -5.17
C ALA A 42 -0.71 -12.09 -5.62
N ARG A 43 0.08 -11.67 -6.61
CA ARG A 43 1.23 -12.44 -7.12
C ARG A 43 2.49 -12.29 -6.26
N ILE A 44 2.56 -11.27 -5.40
CA ILE A 44 3.73 -11.00 -4.55
C ILE A 44 3.84 -12.01 -3.39
N ASP A 45 2.72 -12.59 -2.94
CA ASP A 45 2.68 -13.55 -1.83
C ASP A 45 3.38 -14.89 -2.15
N ARG A 46 3.45 -15.28 -3.43
CA ARG A 46 4.03 -16.57 -3.84
C ARG A 46 5.57 -16.62 -3.80
N THR A 47 6.23 -15.52 -3.45
CA THR A 47 7.71 -15.47 -3.36
C THR A 47 8.24 -15.79 -1.96
N PHE A 48 7.38 -15.82 -0.92
CA PHE A 48 7.79 -16.13 0.46
C PHE A 48 7.41 -17.53 0.94
N ALA A 49 6.50 -18.23 0.24
CA ALA A 49 6.29 -19.65 0.44
C ALA A 49 7.37 -20.43 -0.35
N GLY A 50 8.50 -20.71 0.30
CA GLY A 50 9.56 -21.55 -0.25
C GLY A 50 9.04 -22.93 -0.70
N PRO A 51 9.79 -23.65 -1.56
CA PRO A 51 9.39 -24.98 -1.98
C PRO A 51 9.21 -25.88 -0.76
N SER A 52 8.01 -26.42 -0.60
CA SER A 52 7.72 -27.51 0.31
C SER A 52 8.57 -28.72 -0.08
N SER A 53 9.62 -28.99 0.70
CA SER A 53 10.37 -30.25 0.80
C SER A 53 10.53 -30.58 2.27
#